data_AF-A0A645IZX8-F1
#
_entry.id   AF-A0A645IZX8-F1
#
_cell.length_a   1.000
_cell.length_b   1.000
_cell.length_c   1.000
_cell.angle_alpha   90.00
_cell.angle_beta   90.00
_cell.angle_gamma   90.00
#
_symmetry.space_group_name_H-M   'P 1'
#
loop_
_entity.id
_entity.type
_entity.pdbx_description
1 polymer ?
#
loop_
_entity_poly.entity_id
_entity_poly.type
_entity_poly.pdbx_seq_one_letter_code
_entity_poly.pdbx_strand_id
1 'polypeptide(L)'
;MMLEMSPDFSLGVLSPAFRGCENDFARQEFAAAGCSFLKEGLCELHGTGHMPLECRFCHHTRTGLGQKCHYEIERDWNTPEGKTLVDLWCKNNRLLHRYGLQQG
;
A
#
# COMPACT_ATOMS: atom_id res chain seq x y z
N MET A 1 -0.87 -5.08 -4.41
CA MET A 1 -0.96 -4.06 -3.33
C MET A 1 -1.26 -4.78 -2.03
N MET A 2 -0.86 -4.20 -0.91
CA MET A 2 -1.20 -4.62 0.44
C MET A 2 -1.63 -3.38 1.25
N LEU A 3 -2.36 -3.58 2.35
CA LEU A 3 -2.70 -2.52 3.29
C LEU A 3 -1.69 -2.49 4.43
N GLU A 4 -0.96 -1.39 4.56
CA GLU A 4 -0.04 -1.12 5.66
C GLU A 4 -0.74 -0.22 6.68
N MET A 5 -0.70 -0.60 7.95
CA MET A 5 -1.31 0.16 9.04
C MET A 5 -0.24 0.65 10.00
N SER A 6 -0.41 1.86 10.54
CA SER A 6 0.43 2.32 11.64
C SER A 6 0.20 1.46 12.91
N PRO A 7 1.18 1.36 13.83
CA PRO A 7 1.05 0.53 15.03
C PRO A 7 -0.13 0.89 15.94
N ASP A 8 -0.57 2.15 15.92
CA ASP A 8 -1.70 2.69 16.65
C ASP A 8 -3.02 2.64 15.84
N PHE A 9 -3.00 2.10 14.63
CA PHE A 9 -4.12 1.98 13.70
C PHE A 9 -4.75 3.33 13.28
N SER A 10 -4.05 4.45 13.48
CA SER A 10 -4.53 5.78 13.08
C SER A 10 -4.40 6.04 11.58
N LEU A 11 -3.46 5.36 10.90
CA LEU A 11 -3.11 5.58 9.50
C LEU A 11 -3.11 4.27 8.72
N GLY A 12 -3.60 4.33 7.48
CA GLY A 12 -3.60 3.22 6.53
C GLY A 12 -3.06 3.66 5.17
N VAL A 13 -2.20 2.83 4.57
CA VAL A 13 -1.59 3.10 3.26
C VAL A 13 -1.75 1.89 2.35
N LEU A 14 -2.22 2.13 1.12
CA LEU A 14 -2.10 1.14 0.06
C LEU A 14 -0.67 1.19 -0.50
N SER A 15 0.12 0.19 -0.11
CA SER A 15 1.51 0.01 -0.53
C SER A 15 1.63 -1.13 -1.55
N PRO A 16 2.68 -1.15 -2.38
CA PRO A 16 3.06 -2.36 -3.12
C PRO A 16 3.13 -3.55 -2.16
N ALA A 17 2.66 -4.72 -2.59
CA ALA A 17 2.69 -5.87 -1.72
C ALA A 17 4.12 -6.40 -1.62
N PHE A 18 4.53 -6.85 -0.43
CA PHE A 18 5.57 -7.87 -0.36
C PHE A 18 5.08 -9.14 -1.06
N ARG A 19 5.98 -9.93 -1.66
CA ARG A 19 5.63 -11.26 -2.19
C ARG A 19 5.04 -12.11 -1.06
N GLY A 20 3.82 -12.58 -1.22
CA GLY A 20 3.05 -13.31 -0.21
C GLY A 20 2.00 -12.47 0.54
N CYS A 21 2.03 -11.13 0.42
CA CYS A 21 1.04 -10.22 0.99
C CYS A 21 0.05 -9.68 -0.07
N GLU A 22 -0.02 -10.28 -1.25
CA GLU A 22 -0.87 -9.78 -2.33
C GLU A 22 -2.33 -9.72 -1.89
N ASN A 23 -2.89 -8.51 -1.99
CA ASN A 23 -4.25 -8.18 -1.58
C ASN A 23 -4.54 -8.37 -0.09
N ASP A 24 -3.51 -8.45 0.77
CA ASP A 24 -3.62 -8.66 2.21
C ASP A 24 -3.04 -7.47 3.01
N PHE A 25 -2.95 -7.60 4.34
CA PHE A 25 -2.21 -6.69 5.21
C PHE A 25 -0.70 -6.88 5.07
N ALA A 26 0.06 -5.82 5.32
CA ALA A 26 1.51 -5.89 5.46
C ALA A 26 1.90 -6.75 6.67
N ARG A 27 2.66 -7.82 6.45
CA ARG A 27 3.17 -8.71 7.50
C ARG A 27 4.69 -8.71 7.49
N GLN A 28 5.29 -8.58 8.66
CA GLN A 28 6.75 -8.50 8.78
C GLN A 28 7.48 -9.77 8.34
N GLU A 29 6.84 -10.94 8.48
CA GLU A 29 7.39 -12.22 8.02
C GLU A 29 7.69 -12.24 6.50
N PHE A 30 7.01 -11.40 5.72
CA PHE A 30 7.21 -11.27 4.27
C PHE A 30 8.07 -10.06 3.86
N ALA A 31 8.52 -9.22 4.79
CA ALA A 31 9.29 -8.01 4.45
C ALA A 31 10.57 -8.32 3.66
N ALA A 32 11.23 -9.44 3.99
CA ALA A 32 12.43 -9.90 3.28
C ALA A 32 12.16 -10.51 1.90
N ALA A 33 10.90 -10.85 1.58
CA ALA A 33 10.53 -11.42 0.28
C ALA A 33 10.52 -10.36 -0.85
N GLY A 34 10.62 -9.07 -0.50
CA GLY A 34 10.65 -7.96 -1.44
C GLY A 34 9.33 -7.71 -2.15
N CYS A 35 9.29 -6.68 -2.99
CA CYS A 35 8.07 -6.24 -3.68
C CYS A 35 7.58 -7.27 -4.73
N SER A 36 6.27 -7.50 -4.78
CA SER A 36 5.60 -8.37 -5.74
C SER A 36 5.76 -7.92 -7.19
N PHE A 37 5.95 -6.61 -7.40
CA PHE A 37 6.13 -5.99 -8.72
C PHE A 37 7.60 -5.83 -9.12
N LEU A 38 8.56 -6.27 -8.28
CA LEU A 38 9.97 -6.28 -8.62
C LEU A 38 10.31 -7.58 -9.35
N LYS A 39 10.60 -7.49 -10.65
CA LYS A 39 10.94 -8.63 -11.51
C LYS A 39 12.25 -8.34 -12.25
N GLU A 40 13.20 -9.26 -12.13
CA GLU A 40 14.53 -9.13 -12.76
C GLU A 40 15.23 -7.79 -12.44
N GLY A 41 15.04 -7.28 -11.22
CA GLY A 41 15.60 -6.00 -10.77
C GLY A 41 14.85 -4.76 -11.26
N LEU A 42 13.74 -4.91 -11.98
CA LEU A 42 12.92 -3.82 -12.52
C LEU A 42 11.51 -3.83 -11.91
N CYS A 43 10.93 -2.64 -11.76
CA CYS A 43 9.55 -2.49 -11.30
C CYS A 43 8.58 -2.59 -12.48
N GLU A 44 7.70 -3.59 -12.47
CA GLU A 44 6.70 -3.82 -13.53
C GLU A 44 5.66 -2.70 -13.63
N LEU A 45 5.48 -1.90 -12.56
CA LEU A 45 4.57 -0.76 -12.58
C LEU A 45 5.23 0.52 -13.10
N HIS A 46 6.56 0.55 -13.26
CA HIS A 46 7.26 1.76 -13.65
C HIS A 46 6.81 2.28 -15.02
N GLY A 47 6.44 3.56 -15.08
CA GLY A 47 5.94 4.20 -16.30
C GLY A 47 4.50 3.85 -16.72
N THR A 48 3.82 2.93 -16.02
CA THR A 48 2.46 2.46 -16.41
C THR A 48 1.33 3.42 -16.04
N GLY A 49 1.61 4.44 -15.22
CA GLY A 49 0.59 5.29 -14.59
C GLY A 49 -0.02 4.68 -13.31
N HIS A 50 0.11 3.37 -13.10
CA HIS A 50 -0.48 2.64 -11.96
C HIS A 50 0.46 2.51 -10.75
N MET A 51 1.61 3.17 -10.75
CA MET A 51 2.51 3.16 -9.59
C MET A 51 1.84 3.81 -8.38
N PRO A 52 1.88 3.19 -7.20
CA PRO A 52 1.54 3.84 -5.95
C PRO A 52 2.39 5.10 -5.76
N LEU A 53 1.83 6.09 -5.04
CA LEU A 53 2.56 7.33 -4.72
C LEU A 53 3.88 7.00 -4.02
N GLU A 54 3.85 6.07 -3.07
CA GLU A 54 5.02 5.57 -2.35
C GLU A 54 6.11 5.03 -3.29
N CYS A 55 5.78 4.17 -4.25
CA CYS A 55 6.72 3.74 -5.30
C CYS A 55 7.35 4.90 -6.09
N ARG A 56 6.53 5.85 -6.57
CA ARG A 56 7.02 6.95 -7.39
C ARG A 56 8.08 7.76 -6.66
N PHE A 57 7.89 8.01 -5.38
CA PHE A 57 8.78 8.85 -4.58
C PHE A 57 9.92 8.06 -3.96
N CYS A 58 9.64 6.96 -3.26
CA CYS A 58 10.64 6.22 -2.51
C CYS A 58 11.66 5.51 -3.40
N HIS A 59 11.27 5.07 -4.60
CA HIS A 59 12.08 4.15 -5.40
C HIS A 59 12.45 4.62 -6.81
N HIS A 60 11.70 5.56 -7.41
CA HIS A 60 11.89 5.90 -8.82
C HIS A 60 12.33 7.34 -9.10
N THR A 61 11.55 8.33 -8.67
CA THR A 61 11.72 9.72 -9.16
C THR A 61 12.29 10.68 -8.12
N ARG A 62 12.19 10.37 -6.82
CA ARG A 62 12.65 11.26 -5.74
C ARG A 62 13.23 10.48 -4.56
N THR A 63 14.17 9.57 -4.85
CA THR A 63 14.85 8.73 -3.85
C THR A 63 15.31 9.55 -2.64
N GLY A 64 15.01 9.07 -1.43
CA GLY A 64 15.33 9.75 -0.17
C GLY A 64 14.21 10.63 0.41
N LEU A 65 13.10 10.83 -0.31
CA LEU A 65 11.94 11.59 0.21
C LEU A 65 10.84 10.73 0.85
N GLY A 66 11.18 9.54 1.34
CA GLY A 66 10.20 8.58 1.88
C GLY A 66 9.32 9.18 2.98
N GLN A 67 9.91 9.91 3.92
CA GLN A 67 9.17 10.57 5.01
C GLN A 67 8.11 11.55 4.49
N LYS A 68 8.42 12.32 3.44
CA LYS A 68 7.44 13.22 2.82
C LYS A 68 6.30 12.44 2.17
N CYS A 69 6.60 11.29 1.56
CA CYS A 69 5.56 10.45 0.98
C CYS A 69 4.60 9.91 2.04
N HIS A 70 5.13 9.42 3.16
CA HIS A 70 4.30 8.92 4.26
C HIS A 70 3.38 10.02 4.79
N TYR A 71 3.88 11.25 4.91
CA TYR A 71 3.08 12.41 5.32
C TYR A 71 1.97 12.76 4.31
N GLU A 72 2.25 12.75 3.00
CA GLU A 72 1.21 13.06 2.01
C GLU A 72 0.13 11.96 1.95
N ILE A 73 0.52 10.69 2.15
CA ILE A 73 -0.45 9.60 2.23
C ILE A 73 -1.26 9.68 3.51
N GLU A 74 -0.65 10.01 4.65
CA GLU A 74 -1.36 10.30 5.90
C GLU A 74 -2.38 11.43 5.71
N ARG A 75 -2.01 12.49 5.01
CA ARG A 75 -2.93 13.59 4.69
C ARG A 75 -4.10 13.12 3.85
N ASP A 76 -3.82 12.32 2.81
CA ASP A 76 -4.85 11.75 1.94
C ASP A 76 -5.79 10.82 2.71
N TRP A 77 -5.26 9.92 3.54
CA TRP A 77 -6.02 9.04 4.42
C TRP A 77 -6.95 9.78 5.37
N ASN A 78 -6.56 10.96 5.84
CA ASN A 78 -7.41 11.76 6.71
C ASN A 78 -8.58 12.44 5.99
N THR A 79 -8.63 12.39 4.65
CA THR A 79 -9.78 12.87 3.85
C THR A 79 -10.85 11.79 3.69
N PRO A 80 -12.12 12.17 3.44
CA PRO A 80 -13.16 11.22 3.05
C PRO A 80 -12.80 10.40 1.80
N GLU A 81 -12.13 11.02 0.83
CA GLU A 81 -11.73 10.40 -0.43
C GLU A 81 -10.69 9.30 -0.23
N GLY A 82 -9.66 9.55 0.59
CA GLY A 82 -8.63 8.57 0.90
C GLY A 82 -9.19 7.37 1.66
N LYS A 83 -10.07 7.59 2.65
CA LYS A 83 -10.77 6.49 3.35
C LYS A 83 -11.64 5.69 2.39
N THR A 84 -12.42 6.37 1.55
CA THR A 84 -13.26 5.74 0.53
C THR A 84 -12.44 4.89 -0.43
N LEU A 85 -11.26 5.36 -0.86
CA LEU A 85 -10.37 4.59 -1.73
C LEU A 85 -9.96 3.28 -1.09
N VAL A 86 -9.59 3.29 0.19
CA VAL A 86 -9.19 2.07 0.89
C VAL A 86 -10.39 1.16 1.17
N ASP A 87 -11.55 1.71 1.52
CA ASP A 87 -12.77 0.92 1.68
C ASP A 87 -13.15 0.20 0.38
N LEU A 88 -13.10 0.91 -0.75
CA LEU A 88 -13.32 0.33 -2.08
C LEU A 88 -12.29 -0.75 -2.40
N TRP A 89 -11.01 -0.51 -2.12
CA TRP A 89 -9.96 -1.50 -2.33
C TRP A 89 -10.17 -2.74 -1.46
N CYS A 90 -10.45 -2.58 -0.16
CA CYS A 90 -10.74 -3.66 0.79
C CYS A 90 -11.96 -4.46 0.35
N LYS A 91 -13.02 -3.79 -0.13
CA LYS A 91 -14.23 -4.42 -0.67
C LYS A 91 -13.94 -5.22 -1.93
N ASN A 92 -13.26 -4.63 -2.91
CA ASN A 92 -12.93 -5.28 -4.18
C ASN A 92 -12.04 -6.50 -3.99
N ASN A 93 -11.18 -6.49 -2.96
CA ASN A 93 -10.28 -7.59 -2.62
C ASN A 93 -10.84 -8.52 -1.53
N ARG A 94 -12.09 -8.30 -1.09
CA ARG A 94 -12.76 -9.06 -0.02
C ARG A 94 -11.92 -9.16 1.27
N LEU A 95 -11.07 -8.17 1.54
CA LEU A 95 -10.09 -8.23 2.63
C LEU A 95 -10.80 -8.46 3.96
N LEU A 96 -11.71 -7.56 4.35
CA LEU A 96 -12.41 -7.61 5.63
C LEU A 96 -13.22 -8.90 5.80
N HIS A 97 -13.87 -9.38 4.72
CA HIS A 97 -14.56 -10.67 4.71
C HIS A 97 -13.62 -11.84 5.04
N ARG A 98 -12.40 -11.86 4.48
CA ARG A 98 -11.42 -12.94 4.77
C ARG A 98 -11.00 -12.96 6.25
N TYR A 99 -11.11 -11.84 6.95
CA TYR A 99 -10.82 -11.71 8.37
C TYR A 99 -12.06 -11.74 9.27
N GLY A 100 -13.26 -11.99 8.71
CA GLY A 100 -14.50 -12.02 9.49
C GLY A 100 -14.93 -10.65 10.04
N LEU A 101 -14.39 -9.57 9.50
CA LEU A 101 -14.76 -8.20 9.88
C LEU A 101 -15.93 -7.73 9.01
N GLN A 102 -16.99 -7.22 9.65
CA GLN A 102 -18.13 -6.64 8.94
C GLN A 102 -17.73 -5.32 8.27
N GLN A 103 -18.23 -5.08 7.06
CA GLN A 103 -18.20 -3.75 6.47
C GLN A 103 -19.28 -2.92 7.17
N GLY A 104 -18.88 -1.82 7.81
CA GLY A 104 -19.81 -0.85 8.39
C GLY A 104 -20.63 -0.12 7.33
#